data_AF-A0A522T3L3-F1
#
_entry.id   AF-A0A522T3L3-F1
#
_cell.length_a   1.000
_cell.length_b   1.000
_cell.length_c   1.000
_cell.angle_alpha   90.00
_cell.angle_beta   90.00
_cell.angle_gamma   90.00
#
_symmetry.space_group_name_H-M   'P 1'
#
loop_
_entity.id
_entity.type
_entity.pdbx_description
1 polymer ?
#
loop_
_entity_poly.entity_id
_entity_poly.type
_entity_poly.pdbx_seq_one_letter_code
_entity_poly.pdbx_strand_id
1 'polypeptide(L)' 'MLSVNQPAPDFELPDQNGNTISLSSLRGKWVLLWWYPKANTPG' A
#
# COMPACT_ATOMS: atom_id res chain seq x y z
N MET A 1 -7.17 -13.92 -3.85
CA MET A 1 -8.34 -13.02 -3.90
C MET A 1 -8.57 -12.49 -2.49
N LEU A 2 -8.72 -11.18 -2.32
CA LEU A 2 -8.95 -10.58 -0.99
C LEU A 2 -10.45 -10.51 -0.70
N SER A 3 -10.81 -10.67 0.56
CA SER A 3 -12.20 -10.59 1.03
C SER A 3 -12.33 -9.56 2.15
N VAL A 4 -13.51 -8.96 2.28
CA VAL A 4 -13.83 -8.04 3.39
C VAL A 4 -13.64 -8.76 4.73
N ASN A 5 -13.14 -8.04 5.74
CA ASN A 5 -12.79 -8.54 7.08
C ASN A 5 -11.62 -9.52 7.16
N GLN A 6 -10.94 -9.82 6.04
CA GLN A 6 -9.66 -10.51 6.09
C GLN A 6 -8.56 -9.51 6.51
N PRO A 7 -7.62 -9.92 7.38
CA PRO A 7 -6.41 -9.12 7.62
C PRO A 7 -5.73 -8.75 6.30
N ALA A 8 -5.33 -7.50 6.16
CA ALA A 8 -4.56 -7.06 5.01
C ALA A 8 -3.25 -7.88 4.93
N PRO A 9 -2.86 -8.39 3.74
CA PRO A 9 -1.58 -9.04 3.56
C PRO A 9 -0.43 -8.10 3.91
N ASP A 10 0.63 -8.64 4.50
CA ASP A 10 1.85 -7.86 4.68
C ASP A 10 2.44 -7.48 3.32
N PHE A 11 3.05 -6.30 3.29
CA PHE A 11 3.84 -5.82 2.18
C PHE A 11 5.07 -5.09 2.70
N GLU A 12 6.09 -5.03 1.85
CA GLU A 12 7.29 -4.22 2.05
C GLU A 12 7.73 -3.72 0.68
N LEU A 13 7.67 -2.41 0.46
CA LEU A 13 7.91 -1.78 -0.84
C LEU A 13 8.63 -0.44 -0.65
N PRO A 14 9.51 -0.04 -1.59
CA PRO A 14 10.09 1.30 -1.58
C PRO A 14 9.03 2.36 -1.91
N ASP A 15 9.08 3.50 -1.22
CA ASP A 15 8.35 4.72 -1.58
C ASP A 15 9.04 5.44 -2.76
N GLN A 16 8.50 6.60 -3.15
CA GLN A 16 9.04 7.41 -4.25
C GLN A 16 10.45 7.98 -4.00
N ASN A 17 10.92 7.95 -2.75
CA ASN A 17 12.25 8.39 -2.35
C ASN A 17 13.20 7.21 -2.09
N GLY A 18 12.73 5.97 -2.29
CA GLY A 18 13.49 4.75 -2.02
C GLY A 18 13.47 4.30 -0.55
N ASN A 19 12.67 4.93 0.32
CA ASN A 19 12.52 4.46 1.69
C ASN A 19 11.61 3.23 1.71
N THR A 20 12.02 2.19 2.42
CA THR A 20 11.19 1.00 2.58
C THR A 20 10.01 1.28 3.52
N ILE A 21 8.80 1.02 3.04
CA ILE A 21 7.56 1.06 3.81
C ILE A 21 7.00 -0.35 3.95
N SER A 22 6.69 -0.74 5.18
CA SER A 22 5.97 -1.98 5.48
C SER A 22 4.61 -1.70 6.09
N LEU A 23 3.65 -2.63 5.92
CA LEU A 23 2.36 -2.52 6.61
C LEU A 23 2.53 -2.50 8.14
N SER A 24 3.52 -3.25 8.65
CA SER A 24 3.81 -3.35 10.07
C SER A 24 4.34 -2.04 10.68
N SER A 25 5.04 -1.19 9.93
CA SER A 25 5.50 0.11 10.43
C SER A 25 4.36 1.14 10.59
N LEU A 26 3.20 0.88 9.98
CA LEU A 26 2.03 1.75 9.99
C LEU A 26 0.98 1.36 11.04
N ARG A 27 1.26 0.38 11.91
CA ARG A 27 0.31 -0.07 12.94
C ARG A 27 -0.12 1.08 13.86
N GLY A 28 -1.38 1.02 14.31
CA GLY A 28 -2.01 2.04 15.14
C GLY A 28 -2.61 3.21 14.36
N LYS A 29 -2.54 3.19 13.03
CA LYS A 29 -3.16 4.18 12.13
C LYS A 29 -4.14 3.51 11.18
N TRP A 30 -5.12 4.27 10.71
CA TRP A 30 -5.91 3.88 9.55
C TRP A 30 -5.07 4.06 8.28
N VAL A 31 -5.05 3.04 7.43
CA VAL A 31 -4.27 3.02 6.18
C VAL A 31 -5.21 2.76 5.01
N LEU A 32 -5.15 3.63 4.00
CA LEU A 32 -5.82 3.45 2.71
C LEU A 32 -4.77 3.16 1.65
N LEU A 33 -4.78 1.95 1.08
CA LEU A 33 -3.94 1.58 -0.05
C LEU A 33 -4.74 1.77 -1.34
N TRP A 34 -4.24 2.61 -2.23
CA TRP A 34 -4.85 2.89 -3.53
C TRP A 34 -3.77 2.84 -4.61
N TRP A 35 -4.15 2.48 -5.83
CA TRP A 35 -3.22 2.38 -6.96
C TRP A 35 -3.89 2.83 -8.25
N TYR A 36 -3.07 3.21 -9.22
CA TYR A 36 -3.46 3.51 -10.59
C TYR A 36 -2.59 2.69 -11.56
N PRO A 37 -3.05 2.36 -12.77
CA PRO A 37 -2.34 1.44 -13.66
C PRO A 37 -0.98 1.97 -14.16
N LYS A 38 -0.90 3.28 -14.42
CA LYS A 38 0.31 3.91 -14.96
C LYS A 38 0.42 5.36 -14.51
N ALA A 39 1.64 5.74 -14.11
CA ALA A 39 1.95 7.12 -13.74
C ALA A 39 2.04 8.00 -14.99
N ASN A 40 1.70 9.28 -14.86
CA ASN A 40 1.88 10.30 -15.90
C ASN A 40 1.14 10.00 -17.22
N THR A 41 -0.01 9.34 -17.17
CA THR A 41 -0.91 9.18 -18.31
C THR A 41 -2.20 9.97 -18.11
N PRO A 42 -2.76 10.57 -19.18
CA PRO A 42 -4.15 11.04 -19.16
C PRO A 42 -5.09 9.88 -18.81
N GLY A 43 -6.09 10.17 -17.97
CA GLY A 43 -7.16 9.24 -17.61
C GLY A 43 -8.25 9.15 -18.67
#